data_AF-A0A9D8KWE2-F1
#
_entry.id   AF-A0A9D8KWE2-F1
#
_cell.length_a   1.000
_cell.length_b   1.000
_cell.length_c   1.000
_cell.angle_alpha   90.00
_cell.angle_beta   90.00
_cell.angle_gamma   90.00
#
_symmetry.space_group_name_H-M   'P 1'
#
loop_
_entity.id
_entity.type
_entity.pdbx_description
1 polymer ?
#
loop_
_entity_poly.entity_id
_entity_poly.type
_entity_poly.pdbx_seq_one_letter_code
_entity_poly.pdbx_strand_id
1 'polypeptide(L)'
;MSAAPASKSNLIVTALTAVATVLMIVAYFSPIWWVSLTAPNYPPDAFPDGIRIHFHFNGVFNGCKAAGKGTRMAGEIIQKDISHEDERYNPITDKGKDIDKGAQGLDCVHEMNTINHYVGMFPIATGAPVEKPLAKFFFGFFTVMLLGFMVPRRKTRVLVLAAGFTLVAAWMLVDQYVLGGLATHVANYVSETATFFNEPEKIRVWGDNVTKVTHLVIAGTLLAMLVVVIGVARIRGFSLLLALVPALLPVFFVITYAGWLWFFGHNMHPWGAFTVKPFMPTVFGEGKVAQFSTYSYPYWGYALLVGVMVCLLLALLIRRKQVREGSAE
;
A
#
# COMPACT_ATOMS: atom_id res chain seq x y z
N MET A 1 9.76 45.20 -3.04
CA MET A 1 10.53 44.40 -4.02
C MET A 1 9.55 43.60 -4.85
N SER A 2 9.17 44.09 -6.03
CA SER A 2 8.22 43.38 -6.91
C SER A 2 8.84 42.09 -7.42
N ALA A 3 8.09 40.99 -7.31
CA ALA A 3 8.48 39.71 -7.88
C ALA A 3 8.56 39.84 -9.40
N ALA A 4 9.74 39.59 -9.97
CA ALA A 4 9.88 39.43 -11.42
C ALA A 4 8.89 38.35 -11.92
N PRO A 5 8.21 38.56 -13.06
CA PRO A 5 7.22 37.62 -13.58
C PRO A 5 7.83 36.23 -13.77
N ALA A 6 7.09 35.20 -13.38
CA ALA A 6 7.53 33.82 -13.53
C ALA A 6 7.77 33.51 -15.02
N SER A 7 8.94 32.98 -15.37
CA SER A 7 9.19 32.52 -16.75
C SER A 7 8.16 31.45 -17.12
N LYS A 8 7.71 31.43 -18.39
CA LYS A 8 6.73 30.45 -18.90
C LYS A 8 7.11 29.01 -18.55
N SER A 9 8.41 28.69 -18.59
CA SER A 9 8.94 27.38 -18.20
C SER A 9 8.77 27.05 -16.71
N ASN A 10 8.93 28.03 -15.81
CA ASN A 10 8.69 27.82 -14.38
C ASN A 10 7.21 27.55 -14.08
N LEU A 11 6.31 28.22 -14.80
CA LEU A 11 4.87 27.97 -14.69
C LEU A 11 4.52 26.55 -15.13
N ILE A 12 5.07 26.08 -16.25
CA ILE A 12 4.86 24.71 -16.75
C ILE A 12 5.37 23.68 -15.76
N VAL A 13 6.59 23.84 -15.24
CA VAL A 13 7.15 22.94 -14.21
C VAL A 13 6.25 22.90 -12.98
N THR A 14 5.79 24.05 -12.51
CA THR A 14 4.90 24.14 -11.34
C THR A 14 3.56 23.44 -11.61
N ALA A 15 2.95 23.67 -12.76
CA ALA A 15 1.68 23.06 -13.14
C ALA A 15 1.78 21.52 -13.24
N LEU A 16 2.79 21.00 -13.95
CA LEU A 16 3.02 19.56 -14.07
C LEU A 16 3.27 18.91 -12.70
N THR A 17 4.08 19.57 -11.86
CA THR A 17 4.38 19.06 -10.52
C THR A 17 3.13 19.11 -9.63
N ALA A 18 2.28 20.13 -9.76
CA ALA A 18 1.05 20.25 -8.98
C ALA A 18 0.04 19.17 -9.36
N VAL A 19 -0.15 18.94 -10.66
CA VAL A 19 -0.95 17.82 -11.17
C VAL A 19 -0.41 16.50 -10.64
N ALA A 20 0.90 16.25 -10.74
CA ALA A 20 1.51 15.05 -10.20
C ALA A 20 1.29 14.89 -8.68
N THR A 21 1.36 15.99 -7.91
CA THR A 21 1.11 15.97 -6.47
C THR A 21 -0.32 15.54 -6.16
N VAL A 22 -1.31 16.10 -6.87
CA VAL A 22 -2.72 15.71 -6.71
C VAL A 22 -2.94 14.25 -7.11
N LEU A 23 -2.42 13.82 -8.27
CA LEU A 23 -2.52 12.43 -8.71
C LEU A 23 -1.91 11.46 -7.69
N MET A 24 -0.76 11.80 -7.11
CA MET A 24 -0.11 11.00 -6.09
C MET A 24 -0.95 10.89 -4.81
N ILE A 25 -1.54 12.00 -4.34
CA ILE A 25 -2.43 11.99 -3.17
C ILE A 25 -3.67 11.12 -3.44
N VAL A 26 -4.29 11.26 -4.62
CA VAL A 26 -5.45 10.42 -4.99
C VAL A 26 -5.04 8.95 -5.10
N ALA A 27 -3.85 8.64 -5.64
CA ALA A 27 -3.34 7.29 -5.76
C ALA A 27 -3.17 6.59 -4.39
N TYR A 28 -2.81 7.33 -3.33
CA TYR A 28 -2.69 6.78 -1.97
C TYR A 28 -3.99 6.14 -1.47
N PHE A 29 -5.13 6.77 -1.76
CA PHE A 29 -6.46 6.30 -1.35
C PHE A 29 -7.12 5.36 -2.37
N SER A 30 -6.50 5.17 -3.54
CA SER A 30 -7.08 4.39 -4.63
C SER A 30 -6.54 2.96 -4.65
N PRO A 31 -7.36 1.96 -5.02
CA PRO A 31 -6.88 0.61 -5.28
C PRO A 31 -5.85 0.62 -6.41
N ILE A 32 -4.64 0.13 -6.13
CA ILE A 32 -3.48 0.20 -7.03
C ILE A 32 -3.44 -1.02 -7.93
N TRP A 33 -3.64 -2.19 -7.34
CA TRP A 33 -3.57 -3.49 -8.00
C TRP A 33 -4.70 -4.37 -7.48
N TRP A 34 -5.21 -5.26 -8.31
CA TRP A 34 -6.16 -6.26 -7.85
C TRP A 34 -5.67 -7.65 -8.18
N VAL A 35 -6.01 -8.58 -7.30
CA VAL A 35 -5.79 -10.02 -7.50
C VAL A 35 -7.10 -10.73 -7.30
N SER A 36 -7.37 -11.72 -8.14
CA SER A 36 -8.49 -12.63 -7.99
C SER A 36 -8.06 -14.09 -8.13
N LEU A 37 -8.64 -14.95 -7.31
CA LEU A 37 -8.56 -16.40 -7.45
C LEU A 37 -9.91 -16.98 -7.87
N THR A 38 -9.91 -17.84 -8.88
CA THR A 38 -11.09 -18.64 -9.24
C THR A 38 -10.76 -20.13 -9.13
N ALA A 39 -11.72 -20.92 -8.68
CA ALA A 39 -11.60 -22.38 -8.62
C ALA A 39 -13.00 -23.02 -8.67
N PRO A 40 -13.11 -24.33 -8.99
CA PRO A 40 -14.40 -25.03 -9.04
C PRO A 40 -15.21 -24.93 -7.73
N ASN A 41 -14.53 -24.84 -6.59
CA ASN A 41 -15.15 -24.72 -5.27
C ASN A 41 -15.70 -23.31 -4.97
N TYR A 42 -15.37 -22.30 -5.79
CA TYR A 42 -15.83 -20.93 -5.68
C TYR A 42 -16.62 -20.57 -6.95
N PRO A 43 -17.90 -20.98 -7.03
CA PRO A 43 -18.66 -20.90 -8.28
C PRO A 43 -19.03 -19.44 -8.63
N PRO A 44 -19.17 -19.09 -9.92
CA PRO A 44 -19.41 -17.70 -10.36
C PRO A 44 -20.73 -17.08 -9.89
N ASP A 45 -21.71 -17.88 -9.48
CA ASP A 45 -22.96 -17.37 -8.90
C ASP A 45 -22.74 -16.79 -7.49
N ALA A 46 -21.78 -17.33 -6.75
CA ALA A 46 -21.33 -16.82 -5.45
C ALA A 46 -20.21 -15.79 -5.59
N PHE A 47 -19.19 -16.10 -6.41
CA PHE A 47 -17.98 -15.29 -6.59
C PHE A 47 -17.84 -14.89 -8.07
N PRO A 48 -18.64 -13.94 -8.58
CA PRO A 48 -18.67 -13.59 -10.01
C PRO A 48 -17.34 -13.06 -10.52
N ASP A 49 -16.57 -12.37 -9.67
CA ASP A 49 -15.24 -11.85 -9.96
C ASP A 49 -14.13 -12.74 -9.33
N GLY A 50 -14.46 -13.94 -8.84
CA GLY A 50 -13.59 -14.77 -7.99
C GLY A 50 -13.38 -14.18 -6.59
N ILE A 51 -12.45 -14.76 -5.84
CA ILE A 51 -12.00 -14.25 -4.54
C ILE A 51 -11.09 -13.07 -4.80
N ARG A 52 -11.69 -11.88 -4.87
CA ARG A 52 -11.00 -10.66 -5.28
C ARG A 52 -10.57 -9.83 -4.08
N ILE A 53 -9.32 -9.39 -4.13
CA ILE A 53 -8.73 -8.43 -3.18
C ILE A 53 -8.13 -7.24 -3.91
N HIS A 54 -8.09 -6.10 -3.23
CA HIS A 54 -7.47 -4.87 -3.70
C HIS A 54 -6.27 -4.47 -2.85
N PHE A 55 -5.12 -4.27 -3.49
CA PHE A 55 -3.93 -3.71 -2.87
C PHE A 55 -3.98 -2.20 -2.90
N HIS A 56 -3.81 -1.58 -1.75
CA HIS A 56 -3.63 -0.15 -1.56
C HIS A 56 -2.28 0.11 -0.87
N PHE A 57 -1.84 1.36 -0.83
CA PHE A 57 -0.58 1.72 -0.14
C PHE A 57 -0.66 1.51 1.38
N ASN A 58 -1.87 1.55 1.94
CA ASN A 58 -2.12 1.43 3.37
C ASN A 58 -2.69 0.08 3.80
N GLY A 59 -2.94 -0.86 2.90
CA GLY A 59 -3.62 -2.10 3.26
C GLY A 59 -4.05 -2.97 2.09
N VAL A 60 -4.70 -4.08 2.43
CA VAL A 60 -5.36 -4.97 1.49
C VAL A 60 -6.84 -5.04 1.86
N PHE A 61 -7.70 -4.81 0.87
CA PHE A 61 -9.12 -4.59 1.09
C PHE A 61 -9.96 -5.60 0.29
N ASN A 62 -11.16 -5.86 0.79
CA ASN A 62 -12.12 -6.72 0.13
C ASN A 62 -12.51 -6.16 -1.25
N GLY A 63 -12.40 -6.99 -2.28
CA GLY A 63 -12.80 -6.67 -3.65
C GLY A 63 -13.99 -7.49 -4.15
N CYS A 64 -14.58 -8.32 -3.29
CA CYS A 64 -15.74 -9.09 -3.65
C CYS A 64 -17.01 -8.26 -3.67
N LYS A 65 -17.88 -8.61 -4.63
CA LYS A 65 -19.23 -8.06 -4.74
C LYS A 65 -20.18 -9.07 -4.11
N ALA A 66 -21.20 -8.58 -3.43
CA ALA A 66 -22.26 -9.43 -2.91
C ALA A 66 -22.87 -10.28 -4.04
N ALA A 67 -23.15 -11.56 -3.75
CA ALA A 67 -23.82 -12.43 -4.69
C ALA A 67 -25.21 -11.84 -5.05
N GLY A 68 -25.57 -11.88 -6.34
CA GLY A 68 -26.82 -11.29 -6.82
C GLY A 68 -28.06 -11.99 -6.22
N LYS A 69 -29.21 -11.31 -6.22
CA LYS A 69 -30.49 -11.92 -5.81
C LYS A 69 -30.79 -13.15 -6.67
N GLY A 70 -31.08 -14.30 -6.04
CA GLY A 70 -31.43 -15.55 -6.72
C GLY A 70 -30.28 -16.56 -6.89
N THR A 71 -29.11 -16.30 -6.32
CA THR A 71 -27.97 -17.24 -6.28
C THR A 71 -28.13 -18.24 -5.13
N ARG A 72 -27.38 -19.35 -5.15
CA ARG A 72 -27.43 -20.36 -4.08
C ARG A 72 -27.06 -19.78 -2.70
N MET A 73 -26.20 -18.76 -2.70
CA MET A 73 -25.75 -18.03 -1.51
C MET A 73 -26.69 -16.90 -1.09
N ALA A 74 -27.75 -16.60 -1.85
CA ALA A 74 -28.64 -15.47 -1.57
C ALA A 74 -29.43 -15.60 -0.25
N GLY A 75 -29.42 -16.79 0.37
CA GLY A 75 -29.95 -17.04 1.71
C GLY A 75 -28.96 -17.71 2.66
N GLU A 76 -27.66 -17.77 2.29
CA GLU A 76 -26.61 -18.27 3.19
C GLU A 76 -25.94 -17.07 3.87
N ILE A 77 -26.06 -17.03 5.21
CA ILE A 77 -25.50 -15.99 6.05
C ILE A 77 -23.98 -16.13 5.99
N ILE A 78 -23.29 -15.20 5.34
CA ILE A 78 -21.83 -15.19 5.35
C ILE A 78 -21.39 -14.34 6.55
N GLN A 79 -20.90 -15.04 7.56
CA GLN A 79 -19.92 -14.52 8.51
C GLN A 79 -20.40 -13.50 9.57
N LYS A 80 -21.57 -13.75 10.16
CA LYS A 80 -21.85 -13.27 11.53
C LYS A 80 -21.77 -14.38 12.60
N ASP A 81 -21.77 -15.65 12.19
CA ASP A 81 -21.89 -16.80 13.09
C ASP A 81 -20.60 -17.23 13.84
N ILE A 82 -19.54 -16.42 13.83
CA ILE A 82 -18.25 -16.76 14.46
C ILE A 82 -17.98 -15.95 15.74
N SER A 83 -18.79 -14.93 16.06
CA SER A 83 -18.68 -14.23 17.34
C SER A 83 -19.30 -15.08 18.46
N HIS A 84 -18.60 -15.24 19.58
CA HIS A 84 -19.17 -15.89 20.79
C HIS A 84 -20.18 -14.99 21.53
N GLU A 85 -20.44 -13.80 21.00
CA GLU A 85 -21.30 -12.77 21.59
C GLU A 85 -22.71 -12.80 21.00
N ASP A 86 -22.89 -13.38 19.81
CA ASP A 86 -24.18 -13.49 19.12
C ASP A 86 -24.85 -14.87 19.37
N GLU A 87 -26.16 -14.87 19.66
CA GLU A 87 -26.95 -16.11 19.81
C GLU A 87 -27.03 -16.86 18.48
N ARG A 88 -26.62 -18.15 18.49
CA ARG A 88 -26.69 -19.02 17.31
C ARG A 88 -28.14 -19.21 16.86
N TYR A 89 -28.41 -18.99 15.57
CA TYR A 89 -29.75 -19.09 14.98
C TYR A 89 -30.44 -20.43 15.27
N ASN A 90 -31.67 -20.38 15.81
CA ASN A 90 -32.51 -21.54 16.06
C ASN A 90 -33.71 -21.60 15.08
N PRO A 91 -33.77 -22.61 14.19
CA PRO A 91 -34.78 -22.69 13.13
C PRO A 91 -36.23 -22.92 13.61
N ILE A 92 -36.44 -23.16 14.91
CA ILE A 92 -37.77 -23.32 15.52
C ILE A 92 -38.23 -22.00 16.16
N THR A 93 -37.35 -21.31 16.88
CA THR A 93 -37.70 -20.10 17.65
C THR A 93 -37.49 -18.80 16.86
N ASP A 94 -36.64 -18.80 15.84
CA ASP A 94 -36.23 -17.59 15.12
C ASP A 94 -36.83 -17.49 13.70
N LYS A 95 -37.88 -18.27 13.42
CA LYS A 95 -38.56 -18.38 12.11
C LYS A 95 -39.02 -17.06 11.46
N GLY A 96 -39.13 -15.98 12.23
CA GLY A 96 -39.51 -14.64 11.76
C GLY A 96 -38.46 -13.56 12.06
N LYS A 97 -37.28 -13.92 12.57
CA LYS A 97 -36.17 -12.99 12.74
C LYS A 97 -35.43 -12.85 11.40
N ASP A 98 -35.15 -11.61 11.05
CA ASP A 98 -34.23 -11.30 9.95
C ASP A 98 -32.81 -11.65 10.40
N ILE A 99 -32.38 -12.86 10.03
CA ILE A 99 -31.04 -13.42 10.28
C ILE A 99 -29.93 -12.61 9.60
N ASP A 100 -30.29 -11.81 8.60
CA ASP A 100 -29.36 -11.05 7.78
C ASP A 100 -29.14 -9.62 8.29
N LYS A 101 -29.74 -9.24 9.44
CA LYS A 101 -29.52 -7.93 10.06
C LYS A 101 -28.06 -7.74 10.48
N GLY A 102 -27.29 -7.18 9.56
CA GLY A 102 -25.87 -6.89 9.71
C GLY A 102 -24.95 -8.02 9.28
N ALA A 103 -25.38 -8.95 8.43
CA ALA A 103 -24.47 -9.87 7.74
C ALA A 103 -23.47 -9.05 6.90
N GLN A 104 -22.18 -9.23 7.17
CA GLN A 104 -21.13 -8.59 6.39
C GLN A 104 -21.00 -9.37 5.07
N GLY A 105 -21.14 -8.70 3.92
CA GLY A 105 -21.04 -9.37 2.63
C GLY A 105 -19.69 -10.11 2.46
N LEU A 106 -19.64 -11.09 1.54
CA LEU A 106 -18.46 -11.90 1.17
C LEU A 106 -17.12 -11.25 1.51
N ASP A 107 -16.43 -11.73 2.56
CA ASP A 107 -15.10 -11.24 2.92
C ASP A 107 -14.01 -12.05 2.19
N CYS A 108 -13.61 -11.56 1.02
CA CYS A 108 -12.59 -12.22 0.24
C CYS A 108 -11.18 -12.04 0.77
N VAL A 109 -10.93 -11.14 1.73
CA VAL A 109 -9.65 -11.12 2.44
C VAL A 109 -9.58 -12.30 3.38
N HIS A 110 -10.67 -12.60 4.10
CA HIS A 110 -10.76 -13.80 4.93
C HIS A 110 -10.60 -15.08 4.11
N GLU A 111 -11.37 -15.25 3.04
CA GLU A 111 -11.28 -16.45 2.18
C GLU A 111 -9.87 -16.65 1.61
N MET A 112 -9.22 -15.57 1.20
CA MET A 112 -7.84 -15.61 0.71
C MET A 112 -6.86 -16.04 1.81
N ASN A 113 -7.02 -15.54 3.04
CA ASN A 113 -6.19 -15.96 4.18
C ASN A 113 -6.43 -17.43 4.55
N THR A 114 -7.67 -17.89 4.48
CA THR A 114 -8.03 -19.30 4.67
C THR A 114 -7.31 -20.17 3.64
N ILE A 115 -7.36 -19.83 2.35
CA ILE A 115 -6.64 -20.54 1.30
C ILE A 115 -5.12 -20.52 1.55
N ASN A 116 -4.57 -19.34 1.89
CA ASN A 116 -3.14 -19.20 2.19
C ASN A 116 -2.72 -20.14 3.32
N HIS A 117 -3.49 -20.20 4.40
CA HIS A 117 -3.23 -21.09 5.52
C HIS A 117 -3.19 -22.57 5.10
N TYR A 118 -4.14 -23.01 4.25
CA TYR A 118 -4.17 -24.38 3.73
C TYR A 118 -2.93 -24.79 2.94
N VAL A 119 -2.27 -23.85 2.26
CA VAL A 119 -1.03 -24.09 1.50
C VAL A 119 0.24 -23.67 2.27
N GLY A 120 0.10 -23.25 3.54
CA GLY A 120 1.20 -22.81 4.38
C GLY A 120 1.70 -21.39 4.08
N MET A 121 1.02 -20.61 3.25
CA MET A 121 1.35 -19.19 3.04
C MET A 121 0.92 -18.34 4.24
N PHE A 122 1.62 -17.22 4.43
CA PHE A 122 1.27 -16.24 5.47
C PHE A 122 -0.06 -15.53 5.19
N PRO A 123 -0.79 -15.07 6.23
CA PRO A 123 -1.94 -14.20 6.04
C PRO A 123 -1.51 -12.91 5.37
N ILE A 124 -2.33 -12.39 4.46
CA ILE A 124 -2.00 -11.24 3.61
C ILE A 124 -1.72 -9.97 4.43
N ALA A 125 -2.31 -9.86 5.62
CA ALA A 125 -2.07 -8.75 6.54
C ALA A 125 -0.58 -8.62 6.95
N THR A 126 0.20 -9.70 6.93
CA THR A 126 1.62 -9.68 7.35
C THR A 126 2.59 -9.26 6.23
N GLY A 127 2.11 -9.14 4.99
CA GLY A 127 2.94 -8.67 3.87
C GLY A 127 3.20 -7.17 3.96
N ALA A 128 4.40 -6.71 3.60
CA ALA A 128 4.79 -5.30 3.72
C ALA A 128 4.54 -4.70 5.13
N PRO A 129 5.03 -5.34 6.21
CA PRO A 129 4.70 -4.98 7.57
C PRO A 129 5.33 -3.66 8.02
N VAL A 130 6.28 -3.09 7.26
CA VAL A 130 6.89 -1.80 7.57
C VAL A 130 6.40 -0.73 6.59
N GLU A 131 6.26 -1.08 5.32
CA GLU A 131 5.91 -0.15 4.25
C GLU A 131 4.46 0.32 4.35
N LYS A 132 3.51 -0.57 4.61
CA LYS A 132 2.08 -0.21 4.74
C LYS A 132 1.81 0.80 5.86
N PRO A 133 2.22 0.57 7.13
CA PRO A 133 1.95 1.53 8.20
C PRO A 133 2.70 2.85 8.01
N LEU A 134 3.89 2.83 7.41
CA LEU A 134 4.69 4.03 7.16
C LEU A 134 4.35 4.76 5.85
N ALA A 135 3.55 4.17 4.96
CA ALA A 135 3.26 4.71 3.64
C ALA A 135 2.77 6.17 3.69
N LYS A 136 1.91 6.51 4.66
CA LYS A 136 1.41 7.90 4.83
C LYS A 136 2.54 8.92 5.03
N PHE A 137 3.61 8.55 5.73
CA PHE A 137 4.77 9.41 5.92
C PHE A 137 5.66 9.49 4.68
N PHE A 138 5.80 8.39 3.93
CA PHE A 138 6.52 8.42 2.65
C PHE A 138 5.81 9.30 1.63
N PHE A 139 4.48 9.26 1.57
CA PHE A 139 3.71 10.18 0.73
C PHE A 139 3.81 11.63 1.21
N GLY A 140 3.84 11.88 2.53
CA GLY A 140 4.16 13.19 3.09
C GLY A 140 5.55 13.69 2.68
N PHE A 141 6.56 12.82 2.78
CA PHE A 141 7.94 13.08 2.36
C PHE A 141 8.02 13.43 0.87
N PHE A 142 7.42 12.62 -0.01
CA PHE A 142 7.37 12.92 -1.45
C PHE A 142 6.61 14.20 -1.75
N THR A 143 5.51 14.48 -1.05
CA THR A 143 4.76 15.74 -1.21
C THR A 143 5.64 16.94 -0.91
N VAL A 144 6.39 16.91 0.20
CA VAL A 144 7.35 17.99 0.54
C VAL A 144 8.43 18.14 -0.54
N MET A 145 8.94 17.04 -1.07
CA MET A 145 9.90 17.09 -2.20
C MET A 145 9.31 17.80 -3.41
N LEU A 146 8.08 17.45 -3.80
CA LEU A 146 7.38 18.04 -4.94
C LEU A 146 7.09 19.54 -4.72
N LEU A 147 6.66 19.92 -3.51
CA LEU A 147 6.51 21.34 -3.13
C LEU A 147 7.84 22.10 -3.25
N GLY A 148 8.95 21.49 -2.80
CA GLY A 148 10.28 22.05 -2.99
C GLY A 148 10.67 22.19 -4.47
N PHE A 149 10.29 21.23 -5.32
CA PHE A 149 10.60 21.25 -6.75
C PHE A 149 9.85 22.35 -7.53
N MET A 150 8.65 22.70 -7.08
CA MET A 150 7.88 23.84 -7.62
C MET A 150 8.59 25.18 -7.38
N VAL A 151 9.35 25.30 -6.28
CA VAL A 151 10.00 26.56 -5.91
C VAL A 151 11.31 26.74 -6.68
N PRO A 152 11.42 27.78 -7.55
CA PRO A 152 12.64 28.00 -8.32
C PRO A 152 13.79 28.51 -7.45
N ARG A 153 13.50 29.42 -6.51
CA ARG A 153 14.50 30.09 -5.68
C ARG A 153 15.07 29.16 -4.60
N ARG A 154 16.38 28.95 -4.61
CA ARG A 154 17.11 28.02 -3.73
C ARG A 154 16.86 28.28 -2.25
N LYS A 155 16.97 29.53 -1.79
CA LYS A 155 16.78 29.87 -0.35
C LYS A 155 15.35 29.53 0.11
N THR A 156 14.35 29.94 -0.65
CA THR A 156 12.94 29.64 -0.36
C THR A 156 12.66 28.15 -0.47
N ARG A 157 13.22 27.46 -1.47
CA ARG A 157 13.08 26.01 -1.64
C ARG A 157 13.63 25.24 -0.44
N VAL A 158 14.84 25.59 0.03
CA VAL A 158 15.44 24.97 1.21
C VAL A 158 14.58 25.22 2.45
N LEU A 159 14.02 26.42 2.60
CA LEU A 159 13.11 26.74 3.70
C LEU A 159 11.83 25.90 3.64
N VAL A 160 11.20 25.76 2.46
CA VAL A 160 10.02 24.90 2.26
C VAL A 160 10.32 23.45 2.61
N LEU A 161 11.45 22.92 2.13
CA LEU A 161 11.88 21.55 2.43
C LEU A 161 12.13 21.35 3.92
N ALA A 162 12.86 22.25 4.57
CA ALA A 162 13.18 22.17 5.99
C ALA A 162 11.91 22.22 6.85
N ALA A 163 11.00 23.17 6.58
CA ALA A 163 9.74 23.28 7.29
C ALA A 163 8.85 22.05 7.06
N GLY A 164 8.67 21.64 5.79
CA GLY A 164 7.84 20.49 5.44
C GLY A 164 8.36 19.19 6.04
N PHE A 165 9.66 18.91 5.96
CA PHE A 165 10.23 17.70 6.56
C PHE A 165 10.21 17.74 8.08
N THR A 166 10.33 18.91 8.71
CA THR A 166 10.15 19.03 10.16
C THR A 166 8.73 18.64 10.57
N LEU A 167 7.72 19.09 9.81
CA LEU A 167 6.32 18.71 10.05
C LEU A 167 6.08 17.21 9.85
N VAL A 168 6.59 16.63 8.76
CA VAL A 168 6.45 15.19 8.50
C VAL A 168 7.20 14.35 9.54
N ALA A 169 8.41 14.76 9.94
CA ALA A 169 9.17 14.11 11.00
C ALA A 169 8.44 14.16 12.34
N ALA A 170 7.93 15.33 12.72
CA ALA A 170 7.14 15.48 13.95
C ALA A 170 5.88 14.61 13.92
N TRP A 171 5.13 14.62 12.81
CA TRP A 171 3.96 13.77 12.64
C TRP A 171 4.32 12.29 12.76
N MET A 172 5.38 11.83 12.10
CA MET A 172 5.85 10.46 12.15
C MET A 172 6.24 10.03 13.57
N LEU A 173 7.02 10.84 14.29
CA LEU A 173 7.45 10.50 15.64
C LEU A 173 6.28 10.50 16.63
N VAL A 174 5.36 11.46 16.53
CA VAL A 174 4.17 11.52 17.38
C VAL A 174 3.25 10.31 17.12
N ASP A 175 2.92 10.02 15.86
CA ASP A 175 2.05 8.89 15.51
C ASP A 175 2.64 7.54 15.93
N GLN A 176 3.94 7.33 15.69
CA GLN A 176 4.56 6.03 15.94
C GLN A 176 4.84 5.78 17.42
N TYR A 177 5.30 6.79 18.16
CA TYR A 177 5.79 6.62 19.53
C TYR A 177 4.87 7.22 20.59
N VAL A 178 4.30 8.41 20.36
CA VAL A 178 3.45 9.08 21.36
C VAL A 178 2.04 8.51 21.35
N LEU A 179 1.48 8.28 20.16
CA LEU A 179 0.16 7.69 19.97
C LEU A 179 0.19 6.15 19.95
N GLY A 180 1.37 5.53 20.09
CA GLY A 180 1.52 4.08 20.15
C GLY A 180 1.22 3.35 18.83
N GLY A 181 1.30 4.04 17.68
CA GLY A 181 0.98 3.45 16.38
C GLY A 181 1.86 2.24 16.04
N LEU A 182 3.16 2.29 16.36
CA LEU A 182 4.07 1.16 16.14
C LEU A 182 3.71 -0.03 17.03
N ALA A 183 3.50 0.21 18.33
CA ALA A 183 3.16 -0.85 19.28
C ALA A 183 1.85 -1.54 18.92
N THR A 184 0.82 -0.77 18.55
CA THR A 184 -0.48 -1.29 18.11
C THR A 184 -0.34 -2.12 16.84
N HIS A 185 0.43 -1.63 15.85
CA HIS A 185 0.67 -2.36 14.61
C HIS A 185 1.40 -3.68 14.83
N VAL A 186 2.42 -3.70 15.69
CA VAL A 186 3.17 -4.93 16.01
C VAL A 186 2.28 -5.93 16.76
N ALA A 187 1.45 -5.45 17.70
CA ALA A 187 0.49 -6.30 18.40
C ALA A 187 -0.51 -6.93 17.42
N ASN A 188 -1.05 -6.15 16.48
CA ASN A 188 -1.95 -6.65 15.44
C ASN A 188 -1.24 -7.65 14.52
N TYR A 189 -0.01 -7.36 14.08
CA TYR A 189 0.80 -8.27 13.27
C TYR A 189 1.00 -9.63 13.96
N VAL A 190 1.35 -9.61 15.25
CA VAL A 190 1.53 -10.83 16.06
C VAL A 190 0.22 -11.58 16.24
N SER A 191 -0.88 -10.88 16.56
CA SER A 191 -2.20 -11.48 16.75
C SER A 191 -2.73 -12.13 15.47
N GLU A 192 -2.64 -11.44 14.34
CA GLU A 192 -3.00 -11.97 13.01
C GLU A 192 -2.20 -13.22 12.70
N THR A 193 -0.89 -13.19 12.92
CA THR A 193 -0.03 -14.36 12.67
C THR A 193 -0.39 -15.52 13.61
N ALA A 194 -0.63 -15.25 14.89
CA ALA A 194 -0.98 -16.27 15.88
C ALA A 194 -2.35 -16.93 15.63
N THR A 195 -3.24 -16.25 14.91
CA THR A 195 -4.53 -16.82 14.49
C THR A 195 -4.35 -18.00 13.53
N PHE A 196 -3.29 -17.96 12.70
CA PHE A 196 -3.02 -18.98 11.69
C PHE A 196 -1.84 -19.90 12.03
N PHE A 197 -0.97 -19.53 12.98
CA PHE A 197 0.23 -20.29 13.33
C PHE A 197 0.38 -20.48 14.85
N ASN A 198 0.55 -21.72 15.28
CA ASN A 198 0.78 -22.07 16.69
C ASN A 198 2.29 -22.13 17.02
N GLU A 199 3.00 -21.01 16.83
CA GLU A 199 4.45 -20.90 17.08
C GLU A 199 4.82 -19.63 17.86
N PRO A 200 4.40 -19.52 19.14
CA PRO A 200 4.44 -18.26 19.89
C PRO A 200 5.84 -17.63 19.96
N GLU A 201 6.89 -18.44 20.14
CA GLU A 201 8.26 -17.92 20.21
C GLU A 201 8.77 -17.37 18.87
N LYS A 202 8.45 -18.03 17.74
CA LYS A 202 8.86 -17.54 16.42
C LYS A 202 8.10 -16.26 16.06
N ILE A 203 6.80 -16.23 16.34
CA ILE A 203 5.95 -15.07 16.08
C ILE A 203 6.41 -13.87 16.91
N ARG A 204 6.82 -14.08 18.16
CA ARG A 204 7.43 -13.04 19.00
C ARG A 204 8.70 -12.46 18.36
N VAL A 205 9.60 -13.32 17.87
CA VAL A 205 10.81 -12.89 17.16
C VAL A 205 10.47 -12.10 15.88
N TRP A 206 9.43 -12.48 15.14
CA TRP A 206 8.98 -11.72 13.98
C TRP A 206 8.43 -10.34 14.37
N GLY A 207 7.64 -10.24 15.43
CA GLY A 207 7.19 -8.96 15.98
C GLY A 207 8.36 -8.06 16.42
N ASP A 208 9.36 -8.64 17.07
CA ASP A 208 10.59 -7.92 17.45
C ASP A 208 11.36 -7.44 16.20
N ASN A 209 11.41 -8.25 15.15
CA ASN A 209 12.05 -7.87 13.89
C ASN A 209 11.28 -6.75 13.18
N VAL A 210 9.95 -6.82 13.10
CA VAL A 210 9.12 -5.73 12.58
C VAL A 210 9.38 -4.46 13.36
N THR A 211 9.44 -4.53 14.69
CA THR A 211 9.77 -3.38 15.54
C THR A 211 11.14 -2.80 15.19
N LYS A 212 12.20 -3.62 15.18
CA LYS A 212 13.59 -3.18 14.90
C LYS A 212 13.73 -2.58 13.50
N VAL A 213 13.20 -3.24 12.48
CA VAL A 213 13.26 -2.76 11.10
C VAL A 213 12.47 -1.47 10.96
N THR A 214 11.31 -1.34 11.61
CA THR A 214 10.55 -0.08 11.60
C THR A 214 11.34 1.07 12.20
N HIS A 215 12.04 0.88 13.33
CA HIS A 215 12.93 1.90 13.89
C HIS A 215 14.04 2.29 12.90
N LEU A 216 14.67 1.30 12.24
CA LEU A 216 15.71 1.55 11.25
C LEU A 216 15.18 2.36 10.06
N VAL A 217 13.99 2.03 9.56
CA VAL A 217 13.35 2.74 8.45
C VAL A 217 12.94 4.16 8.86
N ILE A 218 12.43 4.37 10.08
CA ILE A 218 12.15 5.71 10.61
C ILE A 218 13.44 6.53 10.68
N ALA A 219 14.51 5.98 11.28
CA ALA A 219 15.80 6.65 11.37
C ALA A 219 16.40 6.96 9.99
N GLY A 220 16.32 6.00 9.06
CA GLY A 220 16.75 6.17 7.68
C GLY A 220 15.95 7.24 6.94
N THR A 221 14.64 7.34 7.19
CA THR A 221 13.77 8.37 6.62
C THR A 221 14.14 9.76 7.14
N LEU A 222 14.39 9.91 8.44
CA LEU A 222 14.85 11.17 9.04
C LEU A 222 16.22 11.58 8.48
N LEU A 223 17.15 10.63 8.33
CA LEU A 223 18.44 10.88 7.70
C LEU A 223 18.27 11.31 6.24
N ALA A 224 17.39 10.65 5.49
CA ALA A 224 17.10 11.00 4.10
C ALA A 224 16.54 12.43 3.98
N MET A 225 15.67 12.87 4.90
CA MET A 225 15.21 14.26 4.95
C MET A 225 16.36 15.25 5.09
N LEU A 226 17.30 14.99 6.02
CA LEU A 226 18.49 15.84 6.21
C LEU A 226 19.38 15.85 4.97
N VAL A 227 19.64 14.67 4.39
CA VAL A 227 20.43 14.53 3.15
C VAL A 227 19.79 15.31 2.01
N VAL A 228 18.46 15.26 1.88
CA VAL A 228 17.76 16.02 0.83
C VAL A 228 17.89 17.53 1.05
N VAL A 229 17.67 18.02 2.28
CA VAL A 229 17.80 19.45 2.60
C VAL A 229 19.23 19.94 2.35
N ILE A 230 20.23 19.23 2.88
CA ILE A 230 21.65 19.59 2.72
C ILE A 230 22.07 19.47 1.25
N GLY A 231 21.66 18.40 0.57
CA GLY A 231 21.94 18.17 -0.84
C GLY A 231 21.43 19.31 -1.72
N VAL A 232 20.16 19.71 -1.58
CA VAL A 232 19.58 20.86 -2.29
C VAL A 232 20.23 22.18 -1.86
N ALA A 233 20.62 22.29 -0.60
CA ALA A 233 21.30 23.48 -0.06
C ALA A 233 22.76 23.58 -0.48
N ARG A 234 23.42 22.53 -1.00
CA ARG A 234 24.85 22.55 -1.36
C ARG A 234 25.12 22.30 -2.84
N ILE A 235 24.32 21.46 -3.50
CA ILE A 235 24.59 20.94 -4.85
C ILE A 235 23.45 21.34 -5.79
N ARG A 236 23.76 22.11 -6.84
CA ARG A 236 22.75 22.65 -7.79
C ARG A 236 21.90 21.56 -8.44
N GLY A 237 22.52 20.49 -8.93
CA GLY A 237 21.82 19.38 -9.61
C GLY A 237 20.96 18.52 -8.68
N PHE A 238 21.17 18.59 -7.36
CA PHE A 238 20.48 17.74 -6.40
C PHE A 238 18.97 18.03 -6.35
N SER A 239 18.54 19.24 -6.72
CA SER A 239 17.11 19.57 -6.80
C SER A 239 16.35 18.73 -7.83
N LEU A 240 17.03 18.10 -8.80
CA LEU A 240 16.37 17.20 -9.74
C LEU A 240 15.90 15.90 -9.06
N LEU A 241 16.54 15.48 -7.97
CA LEU A 241 16.10 14.32 -7.18
C LEU A 241 14.72 14.53 -6.55
N LEU A 242 14.34 15.79 -6.31
CA LEU A 242 13.02 16.14 -5.76
C LEU A 242 11.87 15.68 -6.64
N ALA A 243 12.07 15.64 -7.97
CA ALA A 243 11.10 15.09 -8.91
C ALA A 243 11.43 13.66 -9.34
N LEU A 244 12.72 13.30 -9.48
CA LEU A 244 13.11 11.97 -9.94
C LEU A 244 12.66 10.86 -9.00
N VAL A 245 12.87 11.03 -7.69
CA VAL A 245 12.55 9.96 -6.72
C VAL A 245 11.03 9.69 -6.69
N PRO A 246 10.13 10.70 -6.55
CA PRO A 246 8.70 10.45 -6.66
C PRO A 246 8.24 9.98 -8.05
N ALA A 247 8.93 10.36 -9.13
CA ALA A 247 8.61 9.87 -10.48
C ALA A 247 8.80 8.36 -10.62
N LEU A 248 9.68 7.75 -9.82
CA LEU A 248 9.96 6.31 -9.82
C LEU A 248 9.01 5.51 -8.92
N LEU A 249 8.03 6.14 -8.27
CA LEU A 249 7.05 5.48 -7.41
C LEU A 249 6.33 4.27 -8.06
N PRO A 250 5.86 4.29 -9.33
CA PRO A 250 5.29 3.09 -9.95
C PRO A 250 6.29 1.93 -10.05
N VAL A 251 7.58 2.23 -10.29
CA VAL A 251 8.65 1.21 -10.37
C VAL A 251 8.91 0.62 -8.98
N PHE A 252 9.07 1.47 -7.96
CA PHE A 252 9.25 1.02 -6.58
C PHE A 252 8.08 0.17 -6.09
N PHE A 253 6.85 0.54 -6.46
CA PHE A 253 5.66 -0.24 -6.16
C PHE A 253 5.75 -1.66 -6.74
N VAL A 254 6.02 -1.80 -8.05
CA VAL A 254 6.08 -3.13 -8.70
C VAL A 254 7.20 -3.99 -8.12
N ILE A 255 8.38 -3.41 -7.86
CA ILE A 255 9.50 -4.14 -7.23
C ILE A 255 9.10 -4.65 -5.85
N THR A 256 8.53 -3.78 -5.02
CA THR A 256 8.15 -4.12 -3.65
C THR A 256 7.03 -5.17 -3.64
N TYR A 257 6.00 -4.96 -4.47
CA TYR A 257 4.90 -5.90 -4.66
C TYR A 257 5.40 -7.29 -5.11
N ALA A 258 6.21 -7.35 -6.15
CA ALA A 258 6.77 -8.61 -6.65
C ALA A 258 7.68 -9.29 -5.62
N GLY A 259 8.48 -8.52 -4.87
CA GLY A 259 9.33 -9.03 -3.80
C GLY A 259 8.54 -9.69 -2.67
N TRP A 260 7.44 -9.07 -2.25
CA TRP A 260 6.55 -9.66 -1.23
C TRP A 260 5.82 -10.90 -1.74
N LEU A 261 5.32 -10.89 -2.98
CA LEU A 261 4.74 -12.10 -3.57
C LEU A 261 5.75 -13.24 -3.63
N TRP A 262 6.98 -12.96 -4.08
CA TRP A 262 8.05 -13.95 -4.07
C TRP A 262 8.32 -14.49 -2.67
N PHE A 263 8.44 -13.62 -1.66
CA PHE A 263 8.64 -14.03 -0.27
C PHE A 263 7.55 -14.99 0.20
N PHE A 264 6.28 -14.63 -0.04
CA PHE A 264 5.12 -15.41 0.37
C PHE A 264 5.10 -16.81 -0.25
N GLY A 265 5.46 -16.93 -1.54
CA GLY A 265 5.47 -18.21 -2.23
C GLY A 265 6.74 -19.05 -2.05
N HIS A 266 7.80 -18.51 -1.44
CA HIS A 266 9.07 -19.23 -1.19
C HIS A 266 9.35 -19.50 0.29
N ASN A 267 8.60 -18.88 1.20
CA ASN A 267 8.76 -19.03 2.65
C ASN A 267 7.51 -19.66 3.29
N MET A 268 6.88 -20.59 2.59
CA MET A 268 5.67 -21.27 3.07
C MET A 268 5.98 -22.21 4.25
N HIS A 269 5.06 -22.25 5.20
CA HIS A 269 5.13 -23.10 6.38
C HIS A 269 4.90 -24.58 6.01
N PRO A 270 5.68 -25.52 6.59
CA PRO A 270 5.52 -26.95 6.32
C PRO A 270 4.22 -27.58 6.86
N TRP A 271 3.36 -26.82 7.53
CA TRP A 271 2.14 -27.31 8.17
C TRP A 271 0.85 -27.00 7.40
N GLY A 272 0.96 -26.45 6.18
CA GLY A 272 -0.20 -26.36 5.29
C GLY A 272 -0.79 -27.76 5.06
N ALA A 273 -2.12 -27.88 5.05
CA ALA A 273 -2.78 -29.15 4.76
C ALA A 273 -2.40 -29.70 3.38
N PHE A 274 -2.03 -28.81 2.44
CA PHE A 274 -1.52 -29.15 1.13
C PHE A 274 -0.12 -28.58 0.92
N THR A 275 0.85 -29.46 0.68
CA THR A 275 2.21 -29.04 0.33
C THR A 275 2.27 -28.65 -1.14
N VAL A 276 2.53 -27.37 -1.42
CA VAL A 276 2.76 -26.85 -2.76
C VAL A 276 4.26 -26.58 -2.93
N LYS A 277 4.80 -26.83 -4.13
CA LYS A 277 6.20 -26.46 -4.43
C LYS A 277 6.36 -24.94 -4.34
N PRO A 278 7.52 -24.42 -3.91
CA PRO A 278 7.80 -22.99 -3.98
C PRO A 278 7.45 -22.43 -5.35
N PHE A 279 6.71 -21.33 -5.36
CA PHE A 279 6.25 -20.69 -6.58
C PHE A 279 6.21 -19.17 -6.37
N MET A 280 6.09 -18.44 -7.47
CA MET A 280 5.86 -17.00 -7.40
C MET A 280 4.38 -16.74 -7.71
N PRO A 281 3.59 -16.21 -6.77
CA PRO A 281 2.25 -15.73 -7.07
C PRO A 281 2.29 -14.77 -8.26
N THR A 282 1.26 -14.82 -9.10
CA THR A 282 1.23 -14.07 -10.36
C THR A 282 1.32 -12.56 -10.10
N VAL A 283 2.42 -11.96 -10.55
CA VAL A 283 2.63 -10.51 -10.44
C VAL A 283 1.75 -9.77 -11.45
N PHE A 284 1.67 -10.26 -12.68
CA PHE A 284 0.89 -9.65 -13.75
C PHE A 284 0.38 -10.71 -14.71
N GLY A 285 -0.88 -10.59 -15.14
CA GLY A 285 -1.52 -11.49 -16.09
C GLY A 285 -2.27 -12.63 -15.42
N GLU A 286 -2.33 -13.76 -16.11
CA GLU A 286 -3.01 -14.98 -15.69
C GLU A 286 -1.98 -16.02 -15.26
N GLY A 287 -2.28 -16.75 -14.19
CA GLY A 287 -1.48 -17.88 -13.75
C GLY A 287 -2.35 -19.00 -13.19
N LYS A 288 -1.68 -20.06 -12.74
CA LYS A 288 -2.35 -21.21 -12.14
C LYS A 288 -1.52 -21.75 -10.99
N VAL A 289 -2.18 -21.99 -9.86
CA VAL A 289 -1.58 -22.60 -8.67
C VAL A 289 -2.54 -23.68 -8.19
N ALA A 290 -2.12 -24.94 -8.32
CA ALA A 290 -2.97 -26.10 -8.09
C ALA A 290 -4.30 -25.99 -8.89
N GLN A 291 -5.45 -25.98 -8.20
CA GLN A 291 -6.77 -25.86 -8.82
C GLN A 291 -7.26 -24.40 -8.96
N PHE A 292 -6.46 -23.43 -8.51
CA PHE A 292 -6.80 -22.02 -8.61
C PHE A 292 -6.21 -21.42 -9.88
N SER A 293 -7.05 -20.74 -10.65
CA SER A 293 -6.61 -19.77 -11.66
C SER A 293 -6.45 -18.41 -10.98
N THR A 294 -5.33 -17.75 -11.24
CA THR A 294 -4.96 -16.49 -10.61
C THR A 294 -4.97 -15.38 -11.65
N TYR A 295 -5.56 -14.24 -11.32
CA TYR A 295 -5.61 -13.05 -12.16
C TYR A 295 -5.04 -11.88 -11.40
N SER A 296 -4.09 -11.15 -11.98
CA SER A 296 -3.37 -10.07 -11.30
C SER A 296 -3.10 -8.93 -12.26
N TYR A 297 -3.72 -7.77 -12.03
CA TYR A 297 -3.62 -6.65 -12.95
C TYR A 297 -3.57 -5.28 -12.24
N PRO A 298 -2.92 -4.29 -12.87
CA PRO A 298 -2.97 -2.91 -12.42
C PRO A 298 -4.40 -2.40 -12.42
N TYR A 299 -4.66 -1.44 -11.55
CA TYR A 299 -5.94 -0.77 -11.41
C TYR A 299 -5.78 0.75 -11.43
N TRP A 300 -6.84 1.49 -11.07
CA TRP A 300 -6.87 2.95 -11.16
C TRP A 300 -5.73 3.63 -10.41
N GLY A 301 -5.38 3.17 -9.21
CA GLY A 301 -4.26 3.70 -8.44
C GLY A 301 -2.93 3.59 -9.19
N TYR A 302 -2.67 2.47 -9.87
CA TYR A 302 -1.44 2.31 -10.65
C TYR A 302 -1.43 3.21 -11.90
N ALA A 303 -2.57 3.38 -12.57
CA ALA A 303 -2.69 4.33 -13.68
C ALA A 303 -2.37 5.77 -13.24
N LEU A 304 -2.82 6.18 -12.05
CA LEU A 304 -2.46 7.47 -11.45
C LEU A 304 -0.96 7.58 -11.20
N LEU A 305 -0.29 6.53 -10.69
CA LEU A 305 1.16 6.51 -10.51
C LEU A 305 1.93 6.65 -11.83
N VAL A 306 1.45 6.04 -12.91
CA VAL A 306 2.01 6.24 -14.25
C VAL A 306 1.83 7.70 -14.70
N GLY A 307 0.67 8.30 -14.42
CA GLY A 307 0.43 9.74 -14.64
C GLY A 307 1.39 10.64 -13.86
N VAL A 308 1.67 10.31 -12.60
CA VAL A 308 2.70 10.97 -11.76
C VAL A 308 4.06 10.89 -12.44
N MET A 309 4.49 9.70 -12.84
CA MET A 309 5.78 9.48 -13.51
C MET A 309 5.90 10.33 -14.77
N VAL A 310 4.91 10.30 -15.66
CA VAL A 310 4.93 11.09 -16.91
C VAL A 310 5.01 12.59 -16.63
N CYS A 311 4.17 13.11 -15.74
CA CYS A 311 4.16 14.53 -15.39
C CYS A 311 5.51 14.98 -14.81
N LEU A 312 6.08 14.20 -13.90
CA LEU A 312 7.34 14.53 -13.24
C LEU A 312 8.55 14.37 -14.15
N LEU A 313 8.58 13.38 -15.03
CA LEU A 313 9.67 13.24 -16.01
C LEU A 313 9.69 14.42 -16.99
N LEU A 314 8.53 14.86 -17.46
CA LEU A 314 8.44 16.07 -18.31
C LEU A 314 8.90 17.32 -17.55
N ALA A 315 8.42 17.51 -16.31
CA ALA A 315 8.84 18.63 -15.48
C ALA A 315 10.36 18.61 -15.18
N LEU A 316 10.92 17.41 -14.96
CA LEU A 316 12.33 17.18 -14.71
C LEU A 316 13.20 17.51 -15.93
N LEU A 317 12.77 17.14 -17.14
CA LEU A 317 13.50 17.48 -18.37
C LEU A 317 13.58 19.01 -18.57
N ILE A 318 12.48 19.73 -18.32
CA ILE A 318 12.45 21.19 -18.40
C ILE A 318 13.37 21.80 -17.34
N ARG A 319 13.26 21.36 -16.08
CA ARG A 319 14.11 21.88 -14.99
C ARG A 319 15.59 21.57 -15.22
N ARG A 320 15.92 20.39 -15.75
CA ARG A 320 17.31 20.00 -16.08
C ARG A 320 17.92 20.96 -17.11
N LYS A 321 17.15 21.35 -18.13
CA LYS A 321 17.59 22.36 -19.11
C LYS A 321 17.86 23.71 -18.42
N GLN A 322 16.95 24.17 -17.57
CA GLN A 322 17.12 25.44 -16.84
C GLN A 322 18.34 25.45 -15.91
N VAL A 323 18.61 24.34 -15.21
CA VAL A 323 19.78 24.20 -14.33
C VAL A 323 21.09 24.23 -15.13
N ARG A 324 21.11 23.61 -16.33
CA ARG A 324 22.26 23.64 -17.23
C ARG A 324 22.53 25.04 -17.80
N GLU A 325 21.46 25.80 -18.07
CA GLU A 325 21.52 27.16 -18.63
C GLU A 325 21.72 28.26 -17.57
N GLY A 326 21.67 27.93 -16.27
CA GLY A 326 21.78 28.92 -15.18
C GLY A 326 20.52 29.76 -14.93
N SER A 327 19.40 29.43 -15.59
CA SER A 327 18.15 30.22 -15.57
C SER A 327 17.20 29.88 -14.40
N ALA A 328 17.56 28.91 -13.56
CA ALA A 328 16.81 28.53 -12.36
C ALA A 328 17.73 28.54 -11.13
N GLU A 329 17.66 29.61 -10.34
CA GLU A 329 18.32 29.75 -9.04
C GLU A 329 17.42 30.37 -7.96
#